data_AF-A0A920HXI9-F1
#
_entry.id   AF-A0A920HXI9-F1
#
_cell.length_a   1.000
_cell.length_b   1.000
_cell.length_c   1.000
_cell.angle_alpha   90.00
_cell.angle_beta   90.00
_cell.angle_gamma   90.00
#
_symmetry.space_group_name_H-M   'P 1'
#
loop_
_entity.id
_entity.type
_entity.pdbx_description
1 polymer ?
#
loop_
_entity_poly.entity_id
_entity_poly.type
_entity_poly.pdbx_seq_one_letter_code
_entity_poly.pdbx_strand_id
1 'polypeptide(L)'
;MATNSFLDSNKKTKYGQHDVQFWIGTVVSYAAQQKQIEEGFGWMYKVRVDGDHSVGADQIKDEELSYAYCLLPTTAGSGAAFKLRSVRISQGDTVFGLRGGGVGAPRFIIGVFPRTRETKFKSSGNFAALSGFFGALKKNKTLSGEFNDQVGPATRVLLLLVQKIIIKQLPKNHQSRLHN
;
A
#
# COMPACT_ATOMS: atom_id res chain seq x y z
N MET A 1 15.00 -13.84 25.78
CA MET A 1 15.95 -13.78 24.66
C MET A 1 15.38 -14.61 23.52
N ALA A 2 15.30 -14.07 22.30
CA ALA A 2 14.78 -14.81 21.15
C ALA A 2 15.72 -15.98 20.82
N THR A 3 15.23 -17.20 20.90
CA THR A 3 15.97 -18.45 20.68
C THR A 3 16.04 -18.88 19.21
N ASN A 4 15.41 -18.14 18.30
CA ASN A 4 15.39 -18.47 16.88
C ASN A 4 16.33 -17.52 16.12
N SER A 5 17.55 -17.99 15.87
CA SER A 5 18.52 -17.29 15.03
C SER A 5 18.15 -17.46 13.56
N PHE A 6 18.07 -16.36 12.82
CA PHE A 6 17.93 -16.37 11.36
C PHE A 6 19.17 -16.98 10.64
N LEU A 7 20.21 -17.36 11.40
CA LEU A 7 21.52 -17.78 10.91
C LEU A 7 21.68 -19.30 10.75
N ASP A 8 20.64 -20.11 10.99
CA ASP A 8 20.64 -21.49 10.49
C ASP A 8 20.55 -21.45 8.96
N SER A 9 21.72 -21.21 8.34
CA SER A 9 21.88 -21.19 6.91
C SER A 9 21.32 -22.51 6.37
N ASN A 10 20.30 -22.42 5.52
CA ASN A 10 19.72 -23.61 4.90
C ASN A 10 20.80 -24.28 4.03
N LYS A 11 21.45 -25.31 4.57
CA LYS A 11 22.52 -26.06 3.88
C LYS A 11 21.98 -26.96 2.76
N LYS A 12 20.66 -27.07 2.59
CA LYS A 12 20.00 -27.97 1.64
C LYS A 12 19.50 -27.26 0.38
N THR A 13 19.16 -25.97 0.44
CA THR A 13 18.65 -25.23 -0.73
C THR A 13 19.38 -23.91 -0.93
N LYS A 14 20.00 -23.72 -2.11
CA LYS A 14 20.49 -22.41 -2.52
C LYS A 14 19.31 -21.57 -3.00
N TYR A 15 19.03 -20.46 -2.31
CA TYR A 15 18.04 -19.49 -2.78
C TYR A 15 18.48 -18.94 -4.14
N GLY A 16 17.62 -19.05 -5.17
CA GLY A 16 17.92 -18.61 -6.53
C GLY A 16 18.49 -19.68 -7.48
N GLN A 17 18.76 -20.90 -7.02
CA GLN A 17 19.10 -22.03 -7.92
C GLN A 17 17.85 -22.73 -8.48
N HIS A 18 16.69 -22.53 -7.85
CA HIS A 18 15.38 -23.01 -8.31
C HIS A 18 14.52 -21.84 -8.78
N ASP A 19 13.52 -22.13 -9.63
CA ASP A 19 12.65 -21.16 -10.28
C ASP A 19 12.11 -20.09 -9.30
N VAL A 20 12.63 -18.87 -9.43
CA VAL A 20 12.14 -17.72 -8.68
C VAL A 20 10.84 -17.26 -9.34
N GLN A 21 9.78 -17.16 -8.55
CA GLN A 21 8.48 -16.71 -9.03
C GLN A 21 8.21 -15.28 -8.56
N PHE A 22 7.79 -14.44 -9.49
CA PHE A 22 7.25 -13.12 -9.20
C PHE A 22 5.77 -13.24 -8.85
N TRP A 23 5.32 -12.37 -7.96
CA TRP A 23 3.91 -12.31 -7.60
C TRP A 23 3.49 -10.88 -7.27
N ILE A 24 2.22 -10.60 -7.48
CA ILE A 24 1.54 -9.38 -7.06
C ILE A 24 0.45 -9.80 -6.08
N GLY A 25 0.18 -8.98 -5.09
CA GLY A 25 -0.93 -9.25 -4.18
C GLY A 25 -1.35 -8.03 -3.39
N THR A 26 -2.44 -8.19 -2.65
CA THR A 26 -3.03 -7.14 -1.82
C THR A 26 -2.88 -7.49 -0.33
N VAL A 27 -2.35 -6.57 0.45
CA VAL A 27 -2.21 -6.72 1.91
C VAL A 27 -3.61 -6.75 2.54
N VAL A 28 -3.88 -7.75 3.37
CA VAL A 28 -5.21 -7.92 3.97
C VAL A 28 -5.49 -6.92 5.09
N SER A 29 -6.73 -6.91 5.57
CA SER A 29 -7.18 -6.05 6.65
C SER A 29 -6.35 -6.21 7.94
N TYR A 30 -6.27 -5.14 8.72
CA TYR A 30 -5.60 -5.15 10.03
C TYR A 30 -6.15 -6.25 10.95
N ALA A 31 -7.47 -6.45 10.96
CA ALA A 31 -8.14 -7.41 11.84
C ALA A 31 -7.60 -8.84 11.66
N ALA A 32 -7.35 -9.27 10.42
CA ALA A 32 -6.87 -10.61 10.12
C ALA A 32 -5.41 -10.89 10.54
N GLN A 33 -4.66 -9.86 10.91
CA GLN A 33 -3.24 -9.92 11.27
C GLN A 33 -2.88 -9.04 12.48
N GLN A 34 -3.87 -8.67 13.31
CA GLN A 34 -3.70 -7.79 14.47
C GLN A 34 -2.59 -8.30 15.40
N LYS A 35 -2.64 -9.59 15.75
CA LYS A 35 -1.64 -10.23 16.63
C LYS A 35 -0.21 -10.09 16.09
N GLN A 36 -0.02 -10.17 14.77
CA GLN A 36 1.30 -10.00 14.17
C GLN A 36 1.75 -8.54 14.17
N ILE A 37 0.83 -7.59 14.01
CA ILE A 37 1.17 -6.16 13.96
C ILE A 37 1.47 -5.60 15.36
N GLU A 38 0.74 -6.05 16.39
CA GLU A 38 0.89 -5.56 17.76
C GLU A 38 1.98 -6.30 18.56
N GLU A 39 2.10 -7.63 18.39
CA GLU A 39 2.94 -8.49 19.23
C GLU A 39 3.87 -9.41 18.43
N GLY A 40 3.81 -9.35 17.10
CA GLY A 40 4.46 -10.30 16.23
C GLY A 40 5.98 -10.10 16.09
N PHE A 41 6.58 -11.04 15.38
CA PHE A 41 8.01 -11.02 15.08
C PHE A 41 8.29 -10.48 13.68
N GLY A 42 9.17 -9.49 13.58
CA GLY A 42 9.63 -8.95 12.30
C GLY A 42 8.54 -8.24 11.48
N TRP A 43 8.94 -7.75 10.31
CA TRP A 43 8.03 -7.09 9.38
C TRP A 43 7.40 -8.12 8.45
N MET A 44 6.26 -8.65 8.85
CA MET A 44 5.51 -9.65 8.09
C MET A 44 4.05 -9.24 7.92
N TYR A 45 3.51 -9.50 6.74
CA TYR A 45 2.11 -9.18 6.41
C TYR A 45 1.44 -10.37 5.73
N LYS A 46 0.15 -10.56 6.01
CA LYS A 46 -0.69 -11.47 5.22
C LYS A 46 -1.08 -10.79 3.93
N VAL A 47 -0.98 -11.53 2.83
CA VAL A 47 -1.17 -11.00 1.48
C VAL A 47 -2.01 -11.97 0.65
N ARG A 48 -3.05 -11.46 0.00
CA ARG A 48 -3.77 -12.16 -1.06
C ARG A 48 -2.98 -12.03 -2.35
N VAL A 49 -2.24 -13.08 -2.68
CA VAL A 49 -1.55 -13.21 -3.97
C VAL A 49 -2.57 -13.40 -5.08
N ASP A 50 -2.48 -12.55 -6.12
CA ASP A 50 -3.30 -12.63 -7.31
C ASP A 50 -3.03 -13.93 -8.08
N GLY A 51 -4.09 -14.55 -8.60
CA GLY A 51 -4.01 -15.89 -9.20
C GLY A 51 -4.15 -16.99 -8.15
N ASP A 52 -3.18 -17.10 -7.23
CA ASP A 52 -3.14 -18.14 -6.18
C ASP A 52 -4.39 -18.16 -5.30
N HIS A 53 -4.88 -16.98 -4.91
CA HIS A 53 -6.04 -16.84 -4.01
C HIS A 53 -7.29 -16.33 -4.73
N SER A 54 -7.26 -16.27 -6.07
CA SER A 54 -8.40 -15.77 -6.87
C SER A 54 -9.47 -16.85 -7.05
N VAL A 55 -9.06 -18.11 -7.23
CA VAL A 55 -9.97 -19.24 -7.33
C VAL A 55 -10.41 -19.67 -5.93
N GLY A 56 -11.72 -19.68 -5.66
CA GLY A 56 -12.24 -20.01 -4.33
C GLY A 56 -11.94 -18.95 -3.27
N ALA A 57 -11.77 -17.67 -3.67
CA ALA A 57 -11.43 -16.57 -2.77
C ALA A 57 -12.36 -16.47 -1.54
N ASP A 58 -13.64 -16.84 -1.71
CA ASP A 58 -14.65 -16.84 -0.65
C ASP A 58 -14.50 -17.99 0.36
N GLN A 59 -13.75 -19.05 -0.01
CA GLN A 59 -13.50 -20.21 0.84
C GLN A 59 -12.26 -20.02 1.72
N ILE A 60 -11.29 -19.22 1.27
CA ILE A 60 -10.04 -18.96 1.99
C ILE A 60 -10.22 -17.67 2.79
N LYS A 61 -10.17 -17.78 4.12
CA LYS A 61 -10.29 -16.60 5.00
C LYS A 61 -8.97 -15.85 5.08
N ASP A 62 -9.03 -14.53 5.31
CA ASP A 62 -7.83 -13.70 5.46
C ASP A 62 -6.94 -14.20 6.61
N GLU A 63 -7.54 -14.78 7.65
CA GLU A 63 -6.83 -15.32 8.81
C GLU A 63 -5.98 -16.55 8.47
N GLU A 64 -6.29 -17.28 7.41
CA GLU A 64 -5.65 -18.54 7.03
C GLU A 64 -4.46 -18.33 6.08
N LEU A 65 -4.26 -17.10 5.60
CA LEU A 65 -3.19 -16.78 4.66
C LEU A 65 -1.81 -16.86 5.32
N SER A 66 -0.83 -17.33 4.53
CA SER A 66 0.57 -17.32 4.92
C SER A 66 1.13 -15.89 4.97
N TYR A 67 2.02 -15.63 5.91
CA TYR A 67 2.77 -14.37 5.98
C TYR A 67 3.83 -14.26 4.89
N ALA A 68 4.04 -13.04 4.39
CA ALA A 68 5.15 -12.64 3.55
C ALA A 68 6.06 -11.68 4.32
N TYR A 69 7.38 -11.86 4.21
CA TYR A 69 8.38 -11.01 4.84
C TYR A 69 8.61 -9.74 4.03
N CYS A 70 8.64 -8.58 4.68
CA CYS A 70 9.07 -7.35 4.04
C CYS A 70 10.60 -7.26 4.03
N LEU A 71 11.19 -7.22 2.83
CA LEU A 71 12.60 -6.96 2.68
C LEU A 71 12.86 -5.46 2.88
N LEU A 72 13.74 -5.12 3.81
CA LEU A 72 14.11 -3.73 4.06
C LEU A 72 15.06 -3.23 2.98
N PRO A 73 14.80 -2.06 2.36
CA PRO A 73 15.78 -1.43 1.49
C PRO A 73 16.97 -0.95 2.33
N THR A 74 18.12 -0.80 1.70
CA THR A 74 19.36 -0.33 2.37
C THR A 74 19.21 1.05 3.00
N THR A 75 18.26 1.86 2.51
CA THR A 75 17.92 3.20 3.05
C THR A 75 17.03 3.16 4.30
N ALA A 76 16.42 2.02 4.63
CA ALA A 76 15.67 1.83 5.88
C ALA A 76 16.56 1.37 7.04
N GLY A 77 17.72 0.79 6.73
CA GLY A 77 18.65 0.23 7.72
C GLY A 77 18.11 -1.05 8.39
N SER A 78 19.01 -1.90 8.87
CA SER A 78 18.66 -3.21 9.46
C SER A 78 18.27 -3.13 10.95
N GLY A 79 18.37 -1.97 11.57
CA GLY A 79 18.30 -1.76 13.02
C GLY A 79 19.62 -1.98 13.76
N ALA A 80 20.64 -2.54 13.09
CA ALA A 80 21.98 -2.60 13.66
C ALA A 80 22.51 -1.19 13.94
N ALA A 81 23.08 -0.99 15.13
CA ALA A 81 23.56 0.30 15.62
C ALA A 81 22.51 1.43 15.50
N PHE A 82 21.25 1.12 15.82
CA PHE A 82 20.11 2.06 15.79
C PHE A 82 19.78 2.65 14.41
N LYS A 83 20.29 2.05 13.32
CA LYS A 83 19.95 2.44 11.95
C LYS A 83 18.65 1.76 11.54
N LEU A 84 17.51 2.29 11.97
CA LEU A 84 16.19 1.73 11.72
C LEU A 84 15.19 2.76 11.19
N ARG A 85 14.35 2.33 10.26
CA ARG A 85 13.08 2.95 9.91
C ARG A 85 12.00 1.87 9.83
N SER A 86 10.77 2.22 10.20
CA SER A 86 9.62 1.34 10.03
C SER A 86 9.30 1.13 8.55
N VAL A 87 8.70 -0.03 8.27
CA VAL A 87 8.10 -0.33 6.96
C VAL A 87 6.88 0.55 6.76
N ARG A 88 6.71 1.07 5.54
CA ARG A 88 5.59 1.95 5.14
C ARG A 88 4.58 1.16 4.30
N ILE A 89 4.00 0.14 4.90
CA ILE A 89 2.93 -0.69 4.31
C ILE A 89 1.70 -0.57 5.19
N SER A 90 0.54 -0.38 4.56
CA SER A 90 -0.77 -0.35 5.20
C SER A 90 -1.68 -1.43 4.63
N GLN A 91 -2.77 -1.74 5.35
CA GLN A 91 -3.80 -2.63 4.83
C GLN A 91 -4.33 -2.14 3.48
N GLY A 92 -4.62 -3.07 2.57
CA GLY A 92 -5.09 -2.77 1.23
C GLY A 92 -4.03 -2.29 0.25
N ASP A 93 -2.76 -2.17 0.65
CA ASP A 93 -1.69 -1.87 -0.29
C ASP A 93 -1.46 -3.02 -1.26
N THR A 94 -1.31 -2.69 -2.54
CA THR A 94 -0.86 -3.62 -3.56
C THR A 94 0.66 -3.72 -3.48
N VAL A 95 1.19 -4.93 -3.39
CA VAL A 95 2.62 -5.21 -3.21
C VAL A 95 3.15 -6.10 -4.32
N PHE A 96 4.43 -5.95 -4.60
CA PHE A 96 5.18 -6.79 -5.52
C PHE A 96 6.24 -7.58 -4.74
N GLY A 97 6.38 -8.86 -5.10
CA GLY A 97 7.22 -9.76 -4.35
C GLY A 97 7.87 -10.87 -5.16
N LEU A 98 8.78 -11.56 -4.47
CA LEU A 98 9.52 -12.71 -4.93
C LEU A 98 9.17 -13.90 -4.05
N ARG A 99 9.20 -15.09 -4.62
CA ARG A 99 9.12 -16.36 -3.90
C ARG A 99 10.18 -17.29 -4.45
N GLY A 100 10.91 -17.96 -3.56
CA GLY A 100 11.84 -19.01 -3.96
C GLY A 100 11.11 -20.23 -4.52
N GLY A 101 11.75 -20.96 -5.43
CA GLY A 101 11.23 -22.25 -5.90
C GLY A 101 11.23 -23.31 -4.80
N GLY A 102 10.26 -24.23 -4.84
CA GLY A 102 10.11 -25.35 -3.91
C GLY A 102 8.91 -25.27 -2.97
N VAL A 103 8.64 -26.37 -2.27
CA VAL A 103 7.56 -26.49 -1.27
C VAL A 103 7.99 -25.77 0.01
N GLY A 104 7.14 -24.90 0.54
CA GLY A 104 7.41 -24.18 1.79
C GLY A 104 8.36 -22.98 1.68
N ALA A 105 8.78 -22.59 0.47
CA ALA A 105 9.60 -21.40 0.28
C ALA A 105 8.85 -20.13 0.74
N PRO A 106 9.50 -19.27 1.56
CA PRO A 106 8.88 -18.03 2.04
C PRO A 106 8.66 -17.03 0.90
N ARG A 107 7.67 -16.16 1.09
CA ARG A 107 7.38 -15.03 0.20
C ARG A 107 8.03 -13.77 0.75
N PHE A 108 8.57 -12.95 -0.14
CA PHE A 108 9.23 -11.69 0.19
C PHE A 108 8.55 -10.54 -0.55
N ILE A 109 8.12 -9.52 0.18
CA ILE A 109 7.69 -8.23 -0.36
C ILE A 109 8.93 -7.39 -0.59
N ILE A 110 9.11 -6.90 -1.81
CA ILE A 110 10.26 -6.05 -2.19
C ILE A 110 9.83 -4.65 -2.59
N GLY A 111 8.54 -4.44 -2.87
CA GLY A 111 8.01 -3.16 -3.28
C GLY A 111 6.51 -3.05 -3.05
N VAL A 112 6.04 -1.81 -3.04
CA VAL A 112 4.63 -1.44 -2.89
C VAL A 112 4.28 -0.56 -4.08
N PHE A 113 3.13 -0.81 -4.70
CA PHE A 113 2.63 0.06 -5.76
C PHE A 113 2.09 1.36 -5.16
N PRO A 114 2.37 2.53 -5.77
CA PRO A 114 1.87 3.80 -5.28
C PRO A 114 0.35 3.87 -5.46
N ARG A 115 -0.35 4.33 -4.41
CA ARG A 115 -1.76 4.71 -4.51
C ARG A 115 -1.89 5.99 -5.33
N THR A 116 -2.91 6.04 -6.18
CA THR A 116 -3.24 7.22 -7.00
C THR A 116 -4.55 7.82 -6.51
N ARG A 117 -4.83 9.07 -6.87
CA ARG A 117 -6.12 9.71 -6.55
C ARG A 117 -7.35 8.96 -7.10
N GLU A 118 -7.15 8.09 -8.09
CA GLU A 118 -8.18 7.22 -8.67
C GLU A 118 -8.39 5.92 -7.87
N THR A 119 -7.54 5.64 -6.87
CA THR A 119 -7.71 4.47 -6.00
C THR A 119 -9.04 4.57 -5.25
N LYS A 120 -9.97 3.67 -5.59
CA LYS A 120 -11.29 3.57 -4.95
C LYS A 120 -11.21 2.65 -3.74
N PHE A 121 -11.27 3.25 -2.55
CA PHE A 121 -11.29 2.48 -1.31
C PHE A 121 -12.63 1.80 -1.09
N LYS A 122 -12.60 0.53 -0.69
CA LYS A 122 -13.78 -0.21 -0.23
C LYS A 122 -13.69 -0.47 1.28
N SER A 123 -14.84 -0.73 1.90
CA SER A 123 -14.92 -1.14 3.30
C SER A 123 -14.43 -2.57 3.53
N SER A 124 -14.55 -3.44 2.51
CA SER A 124 -14.17 -4.85 2.57
C SER A 124 -14.01 -5.43 1.15
N GLY A 125 -13.39 -6.62 1.08
CA GLY A 125 -13.25 -7.42 -0.14
C GLY A 125 -11.85 -8.03 -0.25
N ASN A 126 -11.79 -9.26 -0.77
CA ASN A 126 -10.57 -10.10 -0.80
C ASN A 126 -9.38 -9.43 -1.51
N PHE A 127 -9.63 -8.65 -2.56
CA PHE A 127 -8.61 -7.92 -3.33
C PHE A 127 -8.88 -6.41 -3.34
N ALA A 128 -9.61 -5.90 -2.35
CA ALA A 128 -9.99 -4.51 -2.31
C ALA A 128 -8.83 -3.63 -1.82
N ALA A 129 -8.66 -2.47 -2.46
CA ALA A 129 -7.89 -1.39 -1.85
C ALA A 129 -8.65 -0.90 -0.60
N LEU A 130 -8.07 -1.12 0.57
CA LEU A 130 -8.57 -0.65 1.86
C LEU A 130 -7.89 0.66 2.24
N SER A 131 -8.58 1.47 3.04
CA SER A 131 -7.95 2.64 3.67
C SER A 131 -6.85 2.17 4.63
N GLY A 132 -5.71 2.85 4.63
CA GLY A 132 -4.60 2.63 5.57
C GLY A 132 -4.88 3.19 6.96
N PHE A 133 -6.01 3.85 7.19
CA PHE A 133 -6.47 4.24 8.52
C PHE A 133 -7.12 3.03 9.23
N PHE A 134 -6.48 2.53 10.29
CA PHE A 134 -6.96 1.44 11.12
C PHE A 134 -6.55 1.63 12.59
N GLY A 135 -7.29 1.01 13.51
CA GLY A 135 -6.99 1.05 14.94
C GLY A 135 -6.85 2.48 15.48
N ALA A 136 -5.67 2.82 15.97
CA ALA A 136 -5.34 4.16 16.46
C ALA A 136 -5.14 5.20 15.34
N LEU A 137 -4.83 4.76 14.11
CA LEU A 137 -4.67 5.62 12.94
C LEU A 137 -6.05 6.02 12.41
N LYS A 138 -6.56 7.16 12.89
CA LYS A 138 -7.86 7.69 12.46
C LYS A 138 -7.66 8.86 11.50
N LYS A 139 -8.43 8.87 10.42
CA LYS A 139 -8.52 10.01 9.51
C LYS A 139 -9.03 11.23 10.28
N ASN A 140 -8.19 12.25 10.41
CA ASN A 140 -8.58 13.54 10.98
C ASN A 140 -8.90 14.54 9.86
N LYS A 141 -9.45 15.70 10.22
CA LYS A 141 -9.78 16.77 9.25
C LYS A 141 -8.55 17.56 8.77
N THR A 142 -7.36 17.26 9.30
CA THR A 142 -6.13 18.02 9.09
C THR A 142 -5.32 17.50 7.91
N LEU A 143 -5.37 16.19 7.64
CA LEU A 143 -4.67 15.56 6.53
C LEU A 143 -5.69 14.95 5.55
N SER A 144 -5.57 15.32 4.28
CA SER A 144 -6.44 14.82 3.21
C SER A 144 -5.67 13.93 2.24
N GLY A 145 -6.18 12.71 2.04
CA GLY A 145 -5.72 11.80 0.99
C GLY A 145 -4.82 10.68 1.49
N GLU A 146 -4.82 9.58 0.75
CA GLU A 146 -3.99 8.39 0.98
C GLU A 146 -3.34 8.02 -0.36
N PHE A 147 -2.68 9.00 -0.98
CA PHE A 147 -2.20 8.94 -2.35
C PHE A 147 -0.74 9.39 -2.42
N ASN A 148 0.02 8.81 -3.35
CA ASN A 148 1.44 9.08 -3.55
C ASN A 148 1.71 9.86 -4.84
N ASP A 149 0.69 10.15 -5.64
CA ASP A 149 0.80 11.03 -6.80
C ASP A 149 0.82 12.50 -6.34
N GLN A 150 1.97 13.14 -6.53
CA GLN A 150 2.14 14.58 -6.27
C GLN A 150 1.24 15.36 -7.24
N VAL A 151 0.45 16.30 -6.71
CA VAL A 151 -0.16 17.34 -7.55
C VAL A 151 1.00 18.22 -8.04
N GLY A 152 1.33 18.10 -9.34
CA GLY A 152 2.26 19.03 -9.98
C GLY A 152 1.78 20.48 -9.79
N PRO A 153 2.66 21.48 -9.94
CA PRO A 153 2.23 22.87 -9.87
C PRO A 153 1.06 23.05 -10.82
N ALA A 154 -0.08 23.51 -10.30
CA ALA A 154 -1.20 23.87 -11.14
C ALA A 154 -0.68 24.98 -12.06
N THR A 155 -0.37 24.66 -13.32
CA THR A 155 -0.23 25.69 -14.34
C THR A 155 -1.57 26.40 -14.31
N ARG A 156 -1.53 27.66 -13.90
CA ARG A 156 -2.69 28.52 -13.77
C ARG A 156 -3.36 28.52 -15.13
N VAL A 157 -4.42 27.71 -15.31
CA VAL A 157 -5.40 27.99 -16.35
C VAL A 157 -6.07 29.27 -15.88
N LEU A 158 -5.44 30.35 -16.29
CA LEU A 158 -5.84 31.72 -16.12
C LEU A 158 -7.27 31.83 -16.68
N LEU A 159 -8.10 32.58 -15.95
CA LEU A 159 -9.25 33.31 -16.52
C LEU A 159 -10.61 32.61 -16.72
N LEU A 160 -11.14 31.88 -15.73
CA LEU A 160 -12.60 31.61 -15.71
C LEU A 160 -13.34 32.06 -14.44
N LEU A 161 -12.67 32.16 -13.30
CA LEU A 161 -13.32 32.64 -12.07
C LEU A 161 -13.42 34.17 -12.00
N VAL A 162 -12.43 34.88 -12.56
CA VAL A 162 -12.40 36.36 -12.52
C VAL A 162 -13.46 36.97 -13.45
N GLN A 163 -13.72 36.39 -14.63
CA GLN A 163 -14.79 36.86 -15.52
C GLN A 163 -16.19 36.74 -14.88
N LYS A 164 -16.48 35.66 -14.15
CA LYS A 164 -17.78 35.47 -13.50
C LYS A 164 -18.03 36.46 -12.36
N ILE A 165 -16.99 36.89 -11.66
CA ILE A 165 -17.11 37.88 -10.57
C ILE A 165 -17.30 39.29 -11.14
N ILE A 166 -16.54 39.65 -12.19
CA ILE A 166 -16.65 40.96 -12.83
C ILE A 166 -18.02 41.14 -13.52
N ILE A 167 -18.54 40.12 -14.20
CA ILE A 167 -19.84 40.21 -14.89
C ILE A 167 -21.00 40.39 -13.90
N LYS A 168 -20.93 39.79 -12.71
CA LYS A 168 -21.96 39.96 -11.65
C LYS A 168 -21.94 41.33 -10.98
N GLN A 169 -20.83 42.06 -11.03
CA GLN A 169 -20.68 43.38 -10.39
C GLN A 169 -20.89 44.56 -11.35
N LEU A 170 -21.05 44.30 -12.66
CA LEU A 170 -21.33 45.34 -13.65
C LEU A 170 -22.82 45.72 -13.65
N PRO A 171 -23.16 47.02 -13.71
CA PRO A 171 -24.53 47.48 -13.88
C PRO A 171 -25.13 46.94 -15.19
N LYS A 172 -26.43 46.59 -15.18
CA LYS A 172 -27.13 45.89 -16.29
C LYS A 172 -26.92 46.53 -17.67
N ASN A 173 -26.70 47.84 -17.73
CA ASN A 173 -26.54 48.59 -18.97
C ASN A 173 -25.18 48.35 -19.68
N HIS A 174 -24.22 47.68 -19.05
CA HIS A 174 -22.92 47.34 -19.65
C HIS A 174 -22.76 45.87 -20.04
N GLN A 175 -23.72 45.01 -19.69
CA GLN A 175 -23.65 43.57 -20.01
C GLN A 175 -23.97 43.27 -21.48
N SER A 176 -24.71 44.14 -22.18
CA SER A 176 -25.12 43.93 -23.58
C SER A 176 -24.05 44.27 -24.64
N ARG A 177 -22.92 44.87 -24.26
CA ARG A 177 -21.83 45.24 -25.19
C ARG A 177 -20.74 44.18 -25.37
N LEU A 178 -20.87 43.03 -24.71
CA LEU A 178 -19.84 41.97 -24.70
C LEU A 178 -20.25 40.72 -25.51
N HIS A 179 -21.33 40.80 -26.29
CA HIS A 179 -21.84 39.69 -27.12
C HIS A 179 -21.90 40.00 -28.63
N ASN A 180 -21.16 41.01 -29.11
CA ASN A 180 -20.89 41.22 -30.53
C ASN A 180 -19.41 40.95 -30.84
#